data_AF-A0AAD9VFK2-F1
#
_entry.id   AF-A0AAD9VFK2-F1
#
_cell.length_a   1.000
_cell.length_b   1.000
_cell.length_c   1.000
_cell.angle_alpha   90.00
_cell.angle_beta   90.00
_cell.angle_gamma   90.00
#
_symmetry.space_group_name_H-M   'P 1'
#
loop_
_entity.id
_entity.type
_entity.pdbx_description
1 polymer ?
#
loop_
_entity_poly.entity_id
_entity_poly.type
_entity_poly.pdbx_seq_one_letter_code
_entity_poly.pdbx_strand_id
1 'polypeptide(L)'
;MPFQLSFGICFFFRQGEEIGPLELQIHTLQKQIEARLNEITGLQQFWLRNQSELVKTLKDVQKQSEDMEYLKKQYTILLQKKLRIEGEINSHNGEMQDIQRNIRSMQNDMTKLNTLITKESGLKETLQQGTVLMESDFIQALKEAEGESITMQNQIDALNEEKERLLNSLVEAERQIMLWEKKTQLAREAKNAVDFEYGQGEIKAMKAEIHRMQVRYSQLMRQQEKMIQDMEKSVVRREVIITRGDAQAKMGKVTNTKGSFQKKLAEMKKKIKQTNQDANTCDTDIQVLREKQMAVSHDLEEKQTTCQQLQTTADELEVQIDKLSEERHMNLADIVAKQQKLKYYTQLKNGKYTPLCKTPESLANELQKQRDRLQSLMTIVDRLNQEFPQAQPALRKITLSLGYRGMPEEAAA
;
A
#
# COMPACT_ATOMS: atom_id res chain seq x y z
N MET A 1 133.69 16.63 5.62
CA MET A 1 135.11 16.38 5.93
C MET A 1 135.81 15.93 4.66
N PRO A 2 136.57 16.82 4.02
CA PRO A 2 137.94 16.45 3.66
C PRO A 2 138.92 17.51 4.16
N PHE A 3 139.96 17.08 4.85
CA PHE A 3 141.15 17.90 5.07
C PHE A 3 142.35 16.96 5.26
N GLN A 4 143.11 16.78 4.19
CA GLN A 4 144.52 16.46 4.29
C GLN A 4 145.29 17.62 3.66
N LEU A 5 145.83 18.49 4.51
CA LEU A 5 147.05 19.18 4.15
C LEU A 5 148.17 18.14 4.11
N SER A 6 149.00 18.19 3.08
CA SER A 6 150.42 17.94 3.27
C SER A 6 151.21 18.59 2.15
N PHE A 7 152.07 19.55 2.50
CA PHE A 7 153.33 19.75 1.80
C PHE A 7 154.30 20.52 2.70
N GLY A 8 155.57 20.11 2.67
CA GLY A 8 156.65 20.86 3.33
C GLY A 8 157.84 20.02 3.72
N ILE A 9 158.83 19.91 2.82
CA ILE A 9 160.22 20.36 3.06
C ILE A 9 161.05 20.23 1.76
N CYS A 10 161.48 21.40 1.29
CA CYS A 10 162.75 21.76 0.62
C CYS A 10 163.50 20.77 -0.31
N PHE A 11 163.79 21.25 -1.53
CA PHE A 11 165.17 21.30 -2.04
C PHE A 11 165.39 22.49 -2.99
N PHE A 12 166.64 22.96 -3.10
CA PHE A 12 167.13 24.01 -4.02
C PHE A 12 166.86 23.66 -5.51
N PHE A 13 166.75 24.61 -6.47
CA PHE A 13 167.81 25.55 -6.85
C PHE A 13 167.29 26.86 -7.50
N ARG A 14 168.16 27.87 -7.59
CA ARG A 14 167.88 29.22 -8.12
C ARG A 14 168.73 29.48 -9.37
N GLN A 15 168.11 29.70 -10.52
CA GLN A 15 168.67 30.46 -11.64
C GLN A 15 167.51 31.05 -12.44
N GLY A 16 167.65 32.29 -12.89
CA GLY A 16 166.64 32.97 -13.69
C GLY A 16 167.02 32.95 -15.16
N GLU A 17 166.07 32.62 -16.01
CA GLU A 17 166.10 32.94 -17.43
C GLU A 17 164.83 33.77 -17.74
N GLU A 18 164.99 34.81 -18.56
CA GLU A 18 163.92 35.72 -18.91
C GLU A 18 162.98 35.03 -19.92
N ILE A 19 161.73 34.77 -19.51
CA ILE A 19 160.70 34.21 -20.40
C ILE A 19 160.52 35.17 -21.59
N GLY A 20 160.74 34.66 -22.81
CA GLY A 20 160.65 35.48 -24.01
C GLY A 20 159.21 35.98 -24.26
N PRO A 21 159.01 37.15 -24.90
CA PRO A 21 157.66 37.69 -25.12
C PRO A 21 156.75 36.78 -25.96
N LEU A 22 157.32 35.92 -26.80
CA LEU A 22 156.60 34.86 -27.53
C LEU A 22 156.16 33.71 -26.62
N GLU A 23 156.98 33.28 -25.65
CA GLU A 23 156.60 32.28 -24.65
C GLU A 23 155.54 32.83 -23.70
N LEU A 24 155.64 34.11 -23.33
CA LEU A 24 154.60 34.81 -22.57
C LEU A 24 153.26 34.86 -23.33
N GLN A 25 153.30 35.10 -24.66
CA GLN A 25 152.11 35.01 -25.51
C GLN A 25 151.56 33.59 -25.59
N ILE A 26 152.40 32.57 -25.79
CA ILE A 26 152.00 31.16 -25.82
C ILE A 26 151.34 30.78 -24.49
N HIS A 27 151.95 31.12 -23.36
CA HIS A 27 151.42 30.83 -22.03
C HIS A 27 150.11 31.59 -21.75
N THR A 28 149.97 32.81 -22.27
CA THR A 28 148.72 33.59 -22.19
C THR A 28 147.61 32.96 -23.04
N LEU A 29 147.91 32.54 -24.26
CA LEU A 29 146.97 31.84 -25.14
C LEU A 29 146.58 30.48 -24.59
N GLN A 30 147.53 29.71 -24.04
CA GLN A 30 147.25 28.45 -23.32
C GLN A 30 146.29 28.69 -22.15
N LYS A 31 146.53 29.71 -21.32
CA LYS A 31 145.65 30.07 -20.21
C LYS A 31 144.25 30.52 -20.67
N GLN A 32 144.16 31.20 -21.82
CA GLN A 32 142.87 31.54 -22.44
C GLN A 32 142.16 30.30 -23.00
N ILE A 33 142.89 29.36 -23.60
CA ILE A 33 142.36 28.07 -24.06
C ILE A 33 141.86 27.25 -22.88
N GLU A 34 142.62 27.13 -21.79
CA GLU A 34 142.17 26.49 -20.55
C GLU A 34 140.94 27.17 -19.96
N ALA A 35 140.89 28.50 -19.92
CA ALA A 35 139.71 29.24 -19.44
C ALA A 35 138.47 28.93 -20.30
N ARG A 36 138.61 28.88 -21.64
CA ARG A 36 137.52 28.49 -22.54
C ARG A 36 137.14 27.01 -22.43
N LEU A 37 138.10 26.11 -22.20
CA LEU A 37 137.82 24.68 -21.97
C LEU A 37 137.07 24.47 -20.64
N ASN A 38 137.42 25.21 -19.59
CA ASN A 38 136.72 25.22 -18.31
C ASN A 38 135.30 25.82 -18.42
N GLU A 39 135.13 26.87 -19.23
CA GLU A 39 133.81 27.44 -19.55
C GLU A 39 132.94 26.45 -20.35
N ILE A 40 133.50 25.80 -21.38
CA ILE A 40 132.82 24.78 -22.19
C ILE A 40 132.38 23.59 -21.33
N THR A 41 133.26 23.08 -20.45
CA THR A 41 132.91 21.97 -19.54
C THR A 41 131.88 22.38 -18.49
N GLY A 42 131.92 23.61 -17.97
CA GLY A 42 130.87 24.16 -17.11
C GLY A 42 129.51 24.27 -17.82
N LEU A 43 129.49 24.76 -19.06
CA LEU A 43 128.28 24.83 -19.89
C LEU A 43 127.75 23.44 -20.25
N GLN A 44 128.62 22.47 -20.53
CA GLN A 44 128.24 21.07 -20.75
C GLN A 44 127.61 20.45 -19.50
N GLN A 45 128.17 20.68 -18.30
CA GLN A 45 127.58 20.21 -17.04
C GLN A 45 126.22 20.85 -16.76
N PHE A 46 126.09 22.16 -16.99
CA PHE A 46 124.81 22.87 -16.87
C PHE A 46 123.76 22.35 -17.86
N TRP A 47 124.14 22.12 -19.12
CA TRP A 47 123.29 21.55 -20.15
C TRP A 47 122.84 20.12 -19.78
N LEU A 48 123.75 19.25 -19.35
CA LEU A 48 123.43 17.88 -18.89
C LEU A 48 122.48 17.88 -17.68
N ARG A 49 122.65 18.82 -16.74
CA ARG A 49 121.74 18.99 -15.60
C ARG A 49 120.34 19.37 -16.06
N ASN A 50 120.23 20.39 -16.91
CA ASN A 50 118.93 20.86 -17.42
C ASN A 50 118.28 19.81 -18.32
N GLN A 51 119.04 19.05 -19.11
CA GLN A 51 118.54 17.91 -19.89
C GLN A 51 118.01 16.80 -18.97
N SER A 52 118.71 16.51 -17.87
CA SER A 52 118.25 15.54 -16.87
C SER A 52 116.95 15.98 -16.18
N GLU A 53 116.80 17.27 -15.90
CA GLU A 53 115.59 17.85 -15.32
C GLU A 53 114.42 17.90 -16.31
N LEU A 54 114.69 18.20 -17.58
CA LEU A 54 113.72 18.10 -18.68
C LEU A 54 113.23 16.65 -18.87
N VAL A 55 114.12 15.65 -18.80
CA VAL A 55 113.74 14.23 -18.89
C VAL A 55 112.92 13.78 -17.67
N LYS A 56 113.16 14.32 -16.47
CA LYS A 56 112.31 14.06 -15.29
C LYS A 56 110.92 14.66 -15.47
N THR A 57 110.83 15.95 -15.78
CA THR A 57 109.54 16.64 -15.97
C THR A 57 108.72 16.06 -17.12
N LEU A 58 109.35 15.62 -18.22
CA LEU A 58 108.68 14.87 -19.28
C LEU A 58 108.09 13.54 -18.81
N LYS A 59 108.81 12.79 -17.94
CA LYS A 59 108.28 11.56 -17.34
C LYS A 59 107.12 11.83 -16.38
N ASP A 60 107.19 12.91 -15.61
CA ASP A 60 106.12 13.30 -14.69
C ASP A 60 104.86 13.74 -15.45
N VAL A 61 105.00 14.52 -16.53
CA VAL A 61 103.90 14.89 -17.44
C VAL A 61 103.29 13.66 -18.11
N GLN A 62 104.12 12.73 -18.59
CA GLN A 62 103.63 11.47 -19.18
C GLN A 62 102.81 10.66 -18.17
N LYS A 63 103.31 10.51 -16.94
CA LYS A 63 102.59 9.82 -15.87
C LYS A 63 101.28 10.52 -15.50
N GLN A 64 101.28 11.84 -15.38
CA GLN A 64 100.06 12.62 -15.13
C GLN A 64 99.03 12.46 -16.27
N SER A 65 99.48 12.31 -17.52
CA SER A 65 98.60 12.02 -18.66
C SER A 65 97.97 10.63 -18.55
N GLU A 66 98.73 9.61 -18.16
CA GLU A 66 98.24 8.24 -17.92
C GLU A 66 97.24 8.19 -16.75
N ASP A 67 97.55 8.86 -15.63
CA ASP A 67 96.65 9.00 -14.48
C ASP A 67 95.35 9.74 -14.88
N MET A 68 95.45 10.82 -15.66
CA MET A 68 94.29 11.57 -16.19
C MET A 68 93.40 10.71 -17.09
N GLU A 69 93.98 9.88 -17.96
CA GLU A 69 93.21 8.92 -18.76
C GLU A 69 92.50 7.87 -17.89
N TYR A 70 93.19 7.37 -16.86
CA TYR A 70 92.60 6.41 -15.92
C TYR A 70 91.41 7.02 -15.17
N LEU A 71 91.55 8.24 -14.64
CA LEU A 71 90.45 8.97 -13.98
C LEU A 71 89.28 9.23 -14.94
N LYS A 72 89.52 9.60 -16.20
CA LYS A 72 88.46 9.76 -17.22
C LYS A 72 87.69 8.47 -17.46
N LYS A 73 88.38 7.33 -17.54
CA LYS A 73 87.77 5.99 -17.68
C LYS A 73 86.90 5.67 -16.45
N GLN A 74 87.41 5.89 -15.24
CA GLN A 74 86.66 5.68 -13.99
C GLN A 74 85.43 6.59 -13.88
N TYR A 75 85.57 7.88 -14.17
CA TYR A 75 84.47 8.85 -14.17
C TYR A 75 83.35 8.42 -15.13
N THR A 76 83.70 7.96 -16.34
CA THR A 76 82.74 7.49 -17.34
C THR A 76 81.95 6.28 -16.85
N ILE A 77 82.63 5.31 -16.21
CA ILE A 77 81.98 4.12 -15.62
C ILE A 77 81.03 4.52 -14.48
N LEU A 78 81.45 5.44 -13.60
CA LEU A 78 80.61 5.94 -12.50
C LEU A 78 79.40 6.73 -13.01
N LEU A 79 79.57 7.55 -14.04
CA LEU A 79 78.49 8.29 -14.69
C LEU A 79 77.45 7.34 -15.31
N GLN A 80 77.89 6.29 -16.00
CA GLN A 80 76.98 5.27 -16.55
C GLN A 80 76.24 4.49 -15.45
N LYS A 81 76.91 4.15 -14.34
CA LYS A 81 76.27 3.53 -13.17
C LYS A 81 75.23 4.45 -12.54
N LYS A 82 75.56 5.74 -12.38
CA LYS A 82 74.64 6.77 -11.87
C LYS A 82 73.38 6.85 -12.75
N LEU A 83 73.53 7.01 -14.06
CA LEU A 83 72.41 7.13 -15.00
C LEU A 83 71.50 5.88 -14.98
N ARG A 84 72.06 4.69 -14.78
CA ARG A 84 71.27 3.46 -14.63
C ARG A 84 70.42 3.48 -13.35
N ILE A 85 71.04 3.81 -12.21
CA ILE A 85 70.35 3.88 -10.91
C ILE A 85 69.29 4.99 -10.93
N GLU A 86 69.54 6.14 -11.56
CA GLU A 86 68.54 7.20 -11.76
C GLU A 86 67.37 6.71 -12.62
N GLY A 87 67.63 5.89 -13.65
CA GLY A 87 66.60 5.22 -14.44
C GLY A 87 65.73 4.25 -13.62
N GLU A 88 66.37 3.40 -12.80
CA GLU A 88 65.69 2.46 -11.89
C GLU A 88 64.82 3.20 -10.85
N ILE A 89 65.35 4.27 -10.23
CA ILE A 89 64.61 5.14 -9.30
C ILE A 89 63.39 5.77 -10.00
N ASN A 90 63.53 6.25 -11.23
CA ASN A 90 62.42 6.82 -11.98
C ASN A 90 61.35 5.78 -12.34
N SER A 91 61.73 4.54 -12.66
CA SER A 91 60.78 3.43 -12.87
C SER A 91 59.98 3.15 -11.60
N HIS A 92 60.65 2.95 -10.46
CA HIS A 92 60.01 2.67 -9.19
C HIS A 92 59.13 3.83 -8.69
N ASN A 93 59.50 5.08 -8.97
CA ASN A 93 58.64 6.23 -8.71
C ASN A 93 57.35 6.21 -9.56
N GLY A 94 57.43 5.77 -10.82
CA GLY A 94 56.26 5.53 -11.67
C GLY A 94 55.35 4.43 -11.12
N GLU A 95 55.93 3.26 -10.81
CA GLU A 95 55.24 2.12 -10.19
C GLU A 95 54.54 2.52 -8.88
N MET A 96 55.21 3.30 -8.03
CA MET A 96 54.62 3.80 -6.78
C MET A 96 53.44 4.74 -7.04
N GLN A 97 53.49 5.60 -8.07
CA GLN A 97 52.36 6.45 -8.45
C GLN A 97 51.19 5.67 -9.04
N ASP A 98 51.44 4.58 -9.79
CA ASP A 98 50.40 3.65 -10.26
C ASP A 98 49.73 2.94 -9.08
N ILE A 99 50.51 2.39 -8.14
CA ILE A 99 50.01 1.75 -6.93
C ILE A 99 49.17 2.73 -6.10
N GLN A 100 49.63 3.97 -5.91
CA GLN A 100 48.86 5.02 -5.21
C GLN A 100 47.57 5.43 -5.94
N ARG A 101 47.50 5.32 -7.28
CA ARG A 101 46.26 5.51 -8.03
C ARG A 101 45.30 4.34 -7.82
N ASN A 102 45.81 3.11 -7.86
CA ASN A 102 45.02 1.90 -7.61
C ASN A 102 44.44 1.87 -6.19
N ILE A 103 45.24 2.20 -5.17
CA ILE A 103 44.77 2.32 -3.77
C ILE A 103 43.63 3.33 -3.66
N ARG A 104 43.76 4.51 -4.28
CA ARG A 104 42.68 5.52 -4.29
C ARG A 104 41.42 5.04 -5.00
N SER A 105 41.55 4.28 -6.09
CA SER A 105 40.39 3.65 -6.74
C SER A 105 39.70 2.65 -5.82
N MET A 106 40.47 1.76 -5.18
CA MET A 106 39.93 0.76 -4.23
C MET A 106 39.26 1.41 -3.01
N GLN A 107 39.83 2.50 -2.48
CA GLN A 107 39.21 3.29 -1.41
C GLN A 107 37.87 3.90 -1.86
N ASN A 108 37.81 4.48 -3.05
CA ASN A 108 36.57 5.00 -3.62
C ASN A 108 35.52 3.87 -3.77
N ASP A 109 35.91 2.71 -4.28
CA ASP A 109 34.99 1.57 -4.43
C ASP A 109 34.53 0.99 -3.08
N MET A 110 35.41 0.99 -2.07
CA MET A 110 35.04 0.64 -0.69
C MET A 110 34.03 1.62 -0.09
N THR A 111 34.18 2.94 -0.33
CA THR A 111 33.17 3.92 0.13
C THR A 111 31.83 3.73 -0.59
N LYS A 112 31.82 3.46 -1.90
CA LYS A 112 30.59 3.12 -2.65
C LYS A 112 29.91 1.89 -2.06
N LEU A 113 30.66 0.80 -1.82
CA LEU A 113 30.13 -0.42 -1.21
C LEU A 113 29.53 -0.14 0.17
N ASN A 114 30.21 0.62 1.03
CA ASN A 114 29.67 1.01 2.33
C ASN A 114 28.36 1.81 2.19
N THR A 115 28.26 2.77 1.27
CA THR A 115 27.01 3.51 1.04
C THR A 115 25.88 2.62 0.54
N LEU A 116 26.18 1.62 -0.29
CA LEU A 116 25.19 0.63 -0.75
C LEU A 116 24.73 -0.26 0.40
N ILE A 117 25.64 -0.73 1.26
CA ILE A 117 25.33 -1.54 2.46
C ILE A 117 24.42 -0.76 3.41
N THR A 118 24.71 0.52 3.70
CA THR A 118 23.85 1.36 4.53
C THR A 118 22.46 1.54 3.91
N LYS A 119 22.38 1.77 2.60
CA LYS A 119 21.12 1.90 1.87
C LYS A 119 20.30 0.60 1.89
N GLU A 120 20.94 -0.54 1.66
CA GLU A 120 20.30 -1.86 1.68
C GLU A 120 19.82 -2.22 3.09
N SER A 121 20.60 -1.90 4.12
CA SER A 121 20.19 -2.06 5.52
C SER A 121 18.95 -1.22 5.86
N GLY A 122 18.90 0.04 5.43
CA GLY A 122 17.72 0.91 5.64
C GLY A 122 16.48 0.43 4.86
N LEU A 123 16.65 -0.07 3.63
CA LEU A 123 15.56 -0.69 2.87
C LEU A 123 15.05 -1.96 3.55
N LYS A 124 15.94 -2.82 4.05
CA LYS A 124 15.58 -4.02 4.81
C LYS A 124 14.79 -3.67 6.07
N GLU A 125 15.24 -2.68 6.83
CA GLU A 125 14.54 -2.22 8.03
C GLU A 125 13.15 -1.66 7.70
N THR A 126 13.05 -0.82 6.67
CA THR A 126 11.76 -0.26 6.20
C THR A 126 10.79 -1.38 5.78
N LEU A 127 11.28 -2.37 5.03
CA LEU A 127 10.48 -3.54 4.63
C LEU A 127 10.04 -4.36 5.84
N GLN A 128 10.94 -4.61 6.80
CA GLN A 128 10.63 -5.36 8.02
C GLN A 128 9.58 -4.63 8.88
N GLN A 129 9.69 -3.30 9.04
CA GLN A 129 8.68 -2.48 9.71
C GLN A 129 7.34 -2.54 8.97
N GLY A 130 7.34 -2.44 7.63
CA GLY A 130 6.14 -2.58 6.81
C GLY A 130 5.45 -3.95 6.96
N THR A 131 6.23 -5.04 7.01
CA THR A 131 5.69 -6.38 7.29
C THR A 131 5.06 -6.47 8.69
N VAL A 132 5.72 -5.97 9.73
CA VAL A 132 5.19 -6.00 11.11
C VAL A 132 3.91 -5.18 11.25
N LEU A 133 3.82 -4.02 10.60
CA LEU A 133 2.58 -3.23 10.58
C LEU A 133 1.45 -3.98 9.85
N MET A 134 1.73 -4.54 8.68
CA MET A 134 0.76 -5.32 7.90
C MET A 134 0.28 -6.58 8.65
N GLU A 135 1.17 -7.28 9.36
CA GLU A 135 0.82 -8.40 10.25
C GLU A 135 -0.07 -7.95 11.40
N SER A 136 0.22 -6.79 12.02
CA SER A 136 -0.63 -6.20 13.07
C SER A 136 -2.02 -5.85 12.55
N ASP A 137 -2.12 -5.24 11.37
CA ASP A 137 -3.39 -4.86 10.75
C ASP A 137 -4.23 -6.10 10.39
N PHE A 138 -3.61 -7.16 9.86
CA PHE A 138 -4.29 -8.43 9.60
C PHE A 138 -4.77 -9.10 10.90
N ILE A 139 -3.98 -9.08 11.97
CA ILE A 139 -4.38 -9.62 13.28
C ILE A 139 -5.55 -8.82 13.85
N GLN A 140 -5.57 -7.50 13.68
CA GLN A 140 -6.66 -6.64 14.15
C GLN A 140 -7.95 -6.90 13.37
N ALA A 141 -7.90 -6.91 12.03
CA ALA A 141 -9.06 -7.22 11.19
C ALA A 141 -9.62 -8.64 11.44
N LEU A 142 -8.74 -9.62 11.72
CA LEU A 142 -9.16 -10.97 12.07
C LEU A 142 -9.90 -11.01 13.41
N LYS A 143 -9.43 -10.28 14.44
CA LYS A 143 -10.12 -10.15 15.74
C LYS A 143 -11.46 -9.44 15.64
N GLU A 144 -11.57 -8.44 14.77
CA GLU A 144 -12.82 -7.72 14.51
C GLU A 144 -13.85 -8.66 13.87
N ALA A 145 -13.45 -9.41 12.84
CA ALA A 145 -14.30 -10.43 12.21
C ALA A 145 -14.66 -11.60 13.16
N GLU A 146 -13.74 -12.04 14.03
CA GLU A 146 -14.05 -12.99 15.10
C GLU A 146 -15.08 -12.42 16.09
N GLY A 147 -14.95 -11.15 16.47
CA GLY A 147 -15.90 -10.44 17.32
C GLY A 147 -17.29 -10.37 16.70
N GLU A 148 -17.39 -9.94 15.43
CA GLU A 148 -18.65 -9.93 14.67
C GLU A 148 -19.28 -11.33 14.61
N SER A 149 -18.50 -12.36 14.28
CA SER A 149 -18.94 -13.75 14.25
C SER A 149 -19.53 -14.22 15.59
N ILE A 150 -18.87 -13.89 16.71
CA ILE A 150 -19.40 -14.16 18.06
C ILE A 150 -20.71 -13.42 18.32
N THR A 151 -20.84 -12.16 17.91
CA THR A 151 -22.12 -11.42 18.08
C THR A 151 -23.25 -12.02 17.26
N MET A 152 -22.98 -12.48 16.03
CA MET A 152 -23.96 -13.15 15.18
C MET A 152 -24.36 -14.51 15.77
N GLN A 153 -23.43 -15.28 16.31
CA GLN A 153 -23.72 -16.54 16.99
C GLN A 153 -24.64 -16.31 18.22
N ASN A 154 -24.35 -15.31 19.05
CA ASN A 154 -25.22 -14.95 20.19
C ASN A 154 -26.64 -14.56 19.74
N GLN A 155 -26.80 -13.90 18.59
CA GLN A 155 -28.12 -13.59 18.03
C GLN A 155 -28.86 -14.85 17.54
N ILE A 156 -28.14 -15.79 16.91
CA ILE A 156 -28.70 -17.09 16.50
C ILE A 156 -29.19 -17.89 17.72
N ASP A 157 -28.40 -17.91 18.80
CA ASP A 157 -28.74 -18.62 20.02
C ASP A 157 -29.97 -18.01 20.71
N ALA A 158 -30.04 -16.68 20.82
CA ALA A 158 -31.23 -15.97 21.33
C ALA A 158 -32.50 -16.21 20.49
N LEU A 159 -32.37 -16.25 19.15
CA LEU A 159 -33.49 -16.58 18.25
C LEU A 159 -33.92 -18.05 18.38
N ASN A 160 -33.00 -18.97 18.67
CA ASN A 160 -33.34 -20.36 18.95
C ASN A 160 -34.06 -20.50 20.30
N GLU A 161 -33.64 -19.81 21.36
CA GLU A 161 -34.35 -19.77 22.64
C GLU A 161 -35.78 -19.21 22.49
N GLU A 162 -35.95 -18.12 21.73
CA GLU A 162 -37.28 -17.57 21.47
C GLU A 162 -38.14 -18.54 20.64
N LYS A 163 -37.58 -19.19 19.62
CA LYS A 163 -38.26 -20.23 18.85
C LYS A 163 -38.73 -21.38 19.73
N GLU A 164 -37.89 -21.89 20.64
CA GLU A 164 -38.29 -22.94 21.59
C GLU A 164 -39.37 -22.45 22.57
N ARG A 165 -39.28 -21.21 23.06
CA ARG A 165 -40.33 -20.59 23.88
C ARG A 165 -41.67 -20.53 23.15
N LEU A 166 -41.67 -20.11 21.88
CA LEU A 166 -42.87 -20.03 21.05
C LEU A 166 -43.44 -21.42 20.72
N LEU A 167 -42.59 -22.42 20.44
CA LEU A 167 -43.02 -23.81 20.25
C LEU A 167 -43.69 -24.38 21.51
N ASN A 168 -43.11 -24.15 22.69
CA ASN A 168 -43.72 -24.55 23.95
C ASN A 168 -45.08 -23.85 24.20
N SER A 169 -45.19 -22.56 23.87
CA SER A 169 -46.45 -21.82 23.94
C SER A 169 -47.50 -22.34 22.95
N LEU A 170 -47.09 -22.77 21.75
CA LEU A 170 -47.98 -23.37 20.75
C LEU A 170 -48.54 -24.70 21.24
N VAL A 171 -47.67 -25.60 21.74
CA VAL A 171 -48.08 -26.90 22.29
C VAL A 171 -49.06 -26.74 23.46
N GLU A 172 -48.88 -25.74 24.32
CA GLU A 172 -49.84 -25.48 25.39
C GLU A 172 -51.17 -24.92 24.85
N ALA A 173 -51.14 -24.05 23.84
CA ALA A 173 -52.36 -23.59 23.17
C ALA A 173 -53.13 -24.75 22.50
N GLU A 174 -52.45 -25.68 21.84
CA GLU A 174 -53.04 -26.90 21.27
C GLU A 174 -53.70 -27.79 22.33
N ARG A 175 -53.06 -27.97 23.50
CA ARG A 175 -53.65 -28.69 24.64
C ARG A 175 -54.92 -28.01 25.15
N GLN A 176 -54.92 -26.68 25.26
CA GLN A 176 -56.10 -25.94 25.68
C GLN A 176 -57.23 -26.06 24.64
N ILE A 177 -56.93 -25.99 23.34
CA ILE A 177 -57.91 -26.22 22.26
C ILE A 177 -58.54 -27.61 22.40
N MET A 178 -57.74 -28.68 22.48
CA MET A 178 -58.23 -30.05 22.64
C MET A 178 -59.10 -30.22 23.90
N LEU A 179 -58.73 -29.56 25.01
CA LEU A 179 -59.51 -29.56 26.25
C LEU A 179 -60.86 -28.85 26.11
N TRP A 180 -60.91 -27.72 25.39
CA TRP A 180 -62.15 -27.00 25.09
C TRP A 180 -63.02 -27.72 24.07
N GLU A 181 -62.45 -28.39 23.08
CA GLU A 181 -63.17 -29.28 22.16
C GLU A 181 -63.83 -30.42 22.92
N LYS A 182 -63.10 -31.11 23.81
CA LYS A 182 -63.64 -32.20 24.63
C LYS A 182 -64.73 -31.71 25.59
N LYS A 183 -64.57 -30.55 26.23
CA LYS A 183 -65.64 -29.91 27.02
C LYS A 183 -66.88 -29.60 26.16
N THR A 184 -66.68 -29.10 24.95
CA THR A 184 -67.76 -28.77 24.01
C THR A 184 -68.49 -30.02 23.53
N GLN A 185 -67.76 -31.10 23.26
CA GLN A 185 -68.33 -32.40 22.93
C GLN A 185 -69.19 -32.95 24.08
N LEU A 186 -68.63 -33.01 25.30
CA LEU A 186 -69.38 -33.48 26.48
C LEU A 186 -70.62 -32.62 26.75
N ALA A 187 -70.56 -31.31 26.54
CA ALA A 187 -71.72 -30.42 26.67
C ALA A 187 -72.79 -30.69 25.58
N ARG A 188 -72.38 -31.01 24.35
CA ARG A 188 -73.31 -31.43 23.28
C ARG A 188 -73.94 -32.79 23.58
N GLU A 189 -73.16 -33.77 24.04
CA GLU A 189 -73.63 -35.10 24.43
C GLU A 189 -74.60 -35.03 25.60
N ALA A 190 -74.25 -34.31 26.67
CA ALA A 190 -75.13 -34.08 27.81
C ALA A 190 -76.43 -33.36 27.41
N LYS A 191 -76.34 -32.33 26.55
CA LYS A 191 -77.53 -31.68 26.00
C LYS A 191 -78.40 -32.67 25.21
N ASN A 192 -77.81 -33.45 24.31
CA ASN A 192 -78.55 -34.41 23.49
C ASN A 192 -79.24 -35.47 24.35
N ALA A 193 -78.58 -35.99 25.40
CA ALA A 193 -79.18 -36.94 26.33
C ALA A 193 -80.40 -36.35 27.08
N VAL A 194 -80.33 -35.07 27.49
CA VAL A 194 -81.45 -34.35 28.12
C VAL A 194 -82.58 -34.04 27.13
N ASP A 195 -82.25 -33.62 25.90
CA ASP A 195 -83.25 -33.20 24.91
C ASP A 195 -84.00 -34.37 24.26
N PHE A 196 -83.36 -35.54 24.08
CA PHE A 196 -83.92 -36.62 23.24
C PHE A 196 -84.51 -37.83 23.96
N GLU A 197 -84.07 -38.22 25.16
CA GLU A 197 -84.54 -39.48 25.77
C GLU A 197 -85.22 -39.34 27.14
N TYR A 198 -84.70 -38.54 28.07
CA TYR A 198 -85.20 -38.60 29.45
C TYR A 198 -86.44 -37.71 29.68
N GLY A 199 -87.63 -38.35 29.70
CA GLY A 199 -88.87 -37.76 30.18
C GLY A 199 -89.70 -36.96 29.17
N GLN A 200 -89.20 -36.58 27.99
CA GLN A 200 -90.01 -35.87 26.97
C GLN A 200 -91.26 -36.66 26.54
N GLY A 201 -91.15 -37.98 26.39
CA GLY A 201 -92.28 -38.86 26.07
C GLY A 201 -93.27 -38.97 27.22
N GLU A 202 -92.78 -39.21 28.44
CA GLU A 202 -93.58 -39.31 29.66
C GLU A 202 -94.29 -38.00 30.00
N ILE A 203 -93.62 -36.86 29.90
CA ILE A 203 -94.21 -35.52 30.07
C ILE A 203 -95.30 -35.26 29.03
N LYS A 204 -95.12 -35.69 27.77
CA LYS A 204 -96.18 -35.57 26.75
C LYS A 204 -97.37 -36.47 27.06
N ALA A 205 -97.14 -37.71 27.51
CA ALA A 205 -98.21 -38.61 27.94
C ALA A 205 -98.97 -38.08 29.18
N MET A 206 -98.26 -37.61 30.21
CA MET A 206 -98.84 -36.98 31.39
C MET A 206 -99.64 -35.71 31.03
N LYS A 207 -99.13 -34.85 30.12
CA LYS A 207 -99.88 -33.69 29.62
C LYS A 207 -101.15 -34.08 28.88
N ALA A 208 -101.11 -35.14 28.07
CA ALA A 208 -102.30 -35.66 27.39
C ALA A 208 -103.34 -36.22 28.38
N GLU A 209 -102.91 -36.91 29.44
CA GLU A 209 -103.80 -37.42 30.48
C GLU A 209 -104.36 -36.31 31.38
N ILE A 210 -103.56 -35.31 31.75
CA ILE A 210 -104.04 -34.07 32.40
C ILE A 210 -105.10 -33.39 31.53
N HIS A 211 -104.90 -33.32 30.21
CA HIS A 211 -105.88 -32.73 29.30
C HIS A 211 -107.18 -33.57 29.23
N ARG A 212 -107.09 -34.91 29.19
CA ARG A 212 -108.27 -35.79 29.32
C ARG A 212 -109.01 -35.57 30.64
N MET A 213 -108.29 -35.45 31.76
CA MET A 213 -108.89 -35.14 33.06
C MET A 213 -109.54 -33.75 33.08
N GLN A 214 -108.94 -32.73 32.47
CA GLN A 214 -109.53 -31.40 32.33
C GLN A 214 -110.81 -31.41 31.47
N VAL A 215 -110.83 -32.18 30.38
CA VAL A 215 -112.04 -32.38 29.56
C VAL A 215 -113.12 -33.11 30.35
N ARG A 216 -112.77 -34.16 31.11
CA ARG A 216 -113.69 -34.89 31.99
C ARG A 216 -114.25 -33.99 33.11
N TYR A 217 -113.41 -33.16 33.72
CA TYR A 217 -113.83 -32.14 34.70
C TYR A 217 -114.79 -31.13 34.07
N SER A 218 -114.49 -30.65 32.86
CA SER A 218 -115.36 -29.72 32.12
C SER A 218 -116.72 -30.35 31.74
N GLN A 219 -116.76 -31.66 31.46
CA GLN A 219 -118.01 -32.41 31.28
C GLN A 219 -118.80 -32.55 32.59
N LEU A 220 -118.13 -32.83 33.70
CA LEU A 220 -118.74 -32.88 35.04
C LEU A 220 -119.33 -31.52 35.45
N MET A 221 -118.62 -30.42 35.21
CA MET A 221 -119.15 -29.07 35.42
C MET A 221 -120.42 -28.83 34.59
N ARG A 222 -120.43 -29.19 33.30
CA ARG A 222 -121.65 -29.08 32.45
C ARG A 222 -122.81 -29.96 32.94
N GLN A 223 -122.53 -31.13 33.54
CA GLN A 223 -123.57 -31.98 34.15
C GLN A 223 -124.14 -31.34 35.42
N GLN A 224 -123.30 -30.73 36.26
CA GLN A 224 -123.71 -29.95 37.42
C GLN A 224 -124.55 -28.72 36.99
N GLU A 225 -124.12 -28.00 35.96
CA GLU A 225 -124.81 -26.84 35.39
C GLU A 225 -126.18 -27.22 34.81
N LYS A 226 -126.30 -28.39 34.17
CA LYS A 226 -127.59 -28.92 33.72
C LYS A 226 -128.52 -29.24 34.90
N MET A 227 -127.99 -29.79 35.99
CA MET A 227 -128.74 -30.06 37.22
C MET A 227 -129.23 -28.75 37.87
N ILE A 228 -128.39 -27.71 37.85
CA ILE A 228 -128.76 -26.35 38.27
C ILE A 228 -129.87 -25.78 37.36
N GLN A 229 -129.77 -25.89 36.04
CA GLN A 229 -130.83 -25.43 35.14
C GLN A 229 -132.18 -26.15 35.32
N ASP A 230 -132.19 -27.44 35.64
CA ASP A 230 -133.44 -28.17 35.88
C ASP A 230 -134.04 -27.83 37.27
N MET A 231 -133.21 -27.42 38.24
CA MET A 231 -133.63 -26.78 39.49
C MET A 231 -134.20 -25.36 39.23
N GLU A 232 -133.50 -24.52 38.46
CA GLU A 232 -133.94 -23.17 38.07
C GLU A 232 -135.29 -23.19 37.35
N LYS A 233 -135.54 -24.12 36.42
CA LYS A 233 -136.85 -24.29 35.74
C LYS A 233 -138.03 -24.61 36.69
N SER A 234 -137.74 -25.08 37.91
CA SER A 234 -138.75 -25.30 38.95
C SER A 234 -138.95 -24.07 39.84
N VAL A 235 -137.93 -23.24 40.00
CA VAL A 235 -137.96 -21.96 40.75
C VAL A 235 -138.58 -20.83 39.90
N VAL A 236 -138.26 -20.77 38.60
CA VAL A 236 -138.80 -19.78 37.63
C VAL A 236 -140.32 -19.85 37.45
N ARG A 237 -140.98 -20.94 37.85
CA ARG A 237 -142.47 -21.00 37.92
C ARG A 237 -143.07 -20.41 39.21
N ARG A 238 -142.25 -20.03 40.20
CA ARG A 238 -142.66 -19.38 41.46
C ARG A 238 -142.26 -17.91 41.56
N GLU A 239 -141.23 -17.45 40.86
CA GLU A 239 -140.65 -16.11 41.02
C GLU A 239 -141.17 -15.05 40.01
N VAL A 240 -142.31 -15.29 39.33
CA VAL A 240 -142.92 -14.33 38.38
C VAL A 240 -143.89 -13.34 39.10
N ILE A 241 -143.85 -13.28 40.43
CA ILE A 241 -144.50 -12.26 41.26
C ILE A 241 -143.46 -11.78 42.29
N ILE A 242 -143.21 -10.46 42.35
CA ILE A 242 -142.13 -9.76 43.10
C ILE A 242 -140.78 -9.77 42.34
N THR A 243 -140.57 -8.99 41.28
CA THR A 243 -140.38 -7.51 41.22
C THR A 243 -138.92 -7.04 41.40
N ARG A 244 -138.26 -6.84 40.25
CA ARG A 244 -137.55 -5.60 39.79
C ARG A 244 -136.55 -4.88 40.72
N GLY A 245 -135.27 -4.91 40.30
CA GLY A 245 -134.15 -4.04 40.73
C GLY A 245 -132.83 -4.86 40.77
N ASP A 246 -131.65 -4.39 40.37
CA ASP A 246 -131.24 -3.14 39.72
C ASP A 246 -129.87 -3.35 38.99
N ALA A 247 -129.29 -2.30 38.38
CA ALA A 247 -127.94 -2.10 37.79
C ALA A 247 -126.76 -3.11 38.09
N GLN A 248 -125.64 -3.26 37.33
CA GLN A 248 -124.86 -2.33 36.48
C GLN A 248 -123.62 -3.02 35.82
N ALA A 249 -123.07 -2.46 34.70
CA ALA A 249 -121.63 -2.51 34.27
C ALA A 249 -120.96 -3.88 33.88
N LYS A 250 -119.85 -4.00 33.09
CA LYS A 250 -118.94 -3.06 32.38
C LYS A 250 -118.11 -3.77 31.25
N MET A 251 -117.75 -2.99 30.21
CA MET A 251 -116.53 -2.97 29.36
C MET A 251 -115.64 -4.21 29.04
N GLY A 252 -115.14 -4.23 27.79
CA GLY A 252 -113.85 -4.84 27.41
C GLY A 252 -113.28 -4.29 26.08
N LYS A 253 -112.17 -3.53 26.11
CA LYS A 253 -111.45 -3.01 24.92
C LYS A 253 -109.96 -2.84 25.19
N VAL A 254 -109.10 -3.49 24.40
CA VAL A 254 -107.62 -3.38 24.36
C VAL A 254 -107.21 -3.70 22.90
N THR A 255 -106.45 -2.96 22.08
CA THR A 255 -105.49 -1.83 22.13
C THR A 255 -104.00 -2.17 22.37
N ASN A 256 -103.13 -1.57 21.55
CA ASN A 256 -101.68 -1.83 21.52
C ASN A 256 -100.91 -1.19 22.68
N THR A 257 -99.85 -1.86 23.15
CA THR A 257 -99.18 -1.53 24.43
C THR A 257 -97.79 -0.88 24.28
N LYS A 258 -97.51 0.07 25.18
CA LYS A 258 -96.31 0.93 25.33
C LYS A 258 -94.94 0.22 25.31
N GLY A 259 -94.88 -1.08 25.64
CA GLY A 259 -93.61 -1.84 25.75
C GLY A 259 -92.86 -2.05 24.42
N SER A 260 -93.56 -2.07 23.28
CA SER A 260 -92.95 -2.23 21.95
C SER A 260 -91.94 -1.11 21.63
N PHE A 261 -92.28 0.13 22.00
CA PHE A 261 -91.43 1.29 21.76
C PHE A 261 -90.21 1.35 22.70
N GLN A 262 -90.35 0.91 23.96
CA GLN A 262 -89.22 0.87 24.90
C GLN A 262 -88.14 -0.13 24.47
N LYS A 263 -88.52 -1.28 23.90
CA LYS A 263 -87.57 -2.30 23.45
C LYS A 263 -86.72 -1.82 22.25
N LYS A 264 -87.36 -1.20 21.25
CA LYS A 264 -86.67 -0.57 20.11
C LYS A 264 -85.73 0.56 20.53
N LEU A 265 -86.13 1.36 21.52
CA LEU A 265 -85.31 2.48 22.02
C LEU A 265 -84.05 1.98 22.74
N ALA A 266 -84.14 0.87 23.48
CA ALA A 266 -82.99 0.22 24.11
C ALA A 266 -82.02 -0.39 23.06
N GLU A 267 -82.54 -1.05 22.03
CA GLU A 267 -81.74 -1.60 20.92
C GLU A 267 -80.99 -0.51 20.14
N MET A 268 -81.65 0.63 19.85
CA MET A 268 -81.01 1.76 19.20
C MET A 268 -79.89 2.38 20.06
N LYS A 269 -80.10 2.51 21.37
CA LYS A 269 -79.03 2.96 22.30
C LYS A 269 -77.83 2.00 22.32
N LYS A 270 -78.08 0.67 22.26
CA LYS A 270 -77.00 -0.32 22.17
C LYS A 270 -76.22 -0.20 20.86
N LYS A 271 -76.91 -0.01 19.72
CA LYS A 271 -76.27 0.20 18.41
C LYS A 271 -75.41 1.47 18.40
N ILE A 272 -75.93 2.59 18.88
CA ILE A 272 -75.17 3.86 18.98
C ILE A 272 -73.91 3.67 19.83
N LYS A 273 -74.00 2.97 20.97
CA LYS A 273 -72.82 2.70 21.81
C LYS A 273 -71.79 1.81 21.08
N GLN A 274 -72.24 0.78 20.35
CA GLN A 274 -71.36 -0.08 19.57
C GLN A 274 -70.65 0.72 18.47
N THR A 275 -71.40 1.46 17.64
CA THR A 275 -70.82 2.25 16.54
C THR A 275 -69.84 3.33 17.03
N ASN A 276 -70.08 3.95 18.19
CA ASN A 276 -69.10 4.86 18.80
C ASN A 276 -67.85 4.13 19.30
N GLN A 277 -67.97 2.89 19.79
CA GLN A 277 -66.81 2.08 20.19
C GLN A 277 -66.00 1.64 18.97
N ASP A 278 -66.68 1.21 17.90
CA ASP A 278 -66.06 0.84 16.63
C ASP A 278 -65.34 2.04 15.99
N ALA A 279 -65.96 3.24 16.01
CA ALA A 279 -65.35 4.49 15.55
C ALA A 279 -64.07 4.84 16.34
N ASN A 280 -64.13 4.76 17.67
CA ASN A 280 -62.94 5.00 18.52
C ASN A 280 -61.80 4.02 18.22
N THR A 281 -62.10 2.74 17.92
CA THR A 281 -61.07 1.78 17.50
C THR A 281 -60.49 2.10 16.13
N CYS A 282 -61.30 2.56 15.17
CA CYS A 282 -60.80 3.05 13.90
C CYS A 282 -59.90 4.29 14.06
N ASP A 283 -60.23 5.21 14.96
CA ASP A 283 -59.39 6.38 15.25
C ASP A 283 -58.03 5.97 15.86
N THR A 284 -57.99 4.99 16.77
CA THR A 284 -56.72 4.45 17.29
C THR A 284 -55.90 3.74 16.21
N ASP A 285 -56.54 2.97 15.32
CA ASP A 285 -55.85 2.30 14.22
C ASP A 285 -55.28 3.31 13.21
N ILE A 286 -56.02 4.38 12.90
CA ILE A 286 -55.56 5.50 12.06
C ILE A 286 -54.34 6.19 12.69
N GLN A 287 -54.33 6.39 14.02
CA GLN A 287 -53.18 6.97 14.70
C GLN A 287 -51.95 6.06 14.60
N VAL A 288 -52.07 4.78 14.91
CA VAL A 288 -50.96 3.81 14.81
C VAL A 288 -50.45 3.68 13.38
N LEU A 289 -51.32 3.72 12.37
CA LEU A 289 -50.92 3.71 10.96
C LEU A 289 -50.18 4.98 10.55
N ARG A 290 -50.54 6.16 11.06
CA ARG A 290 -49.80 7.41 10.83
C ARG A 290 -48.42 7.41 11.50
N GLU A 291 -48.33 6.91 12.73
CA GLU A 291 -47.04 6.76 13.43
C GLU A 291 -46.10 5.81 12.68
N LYS A 292 -46.62 4.67 12.21
CA LYS A 292 -45.88 3.75 11.32
C LYS A 292 -45.49 4.39 9.99
N GLN A 293 -46.38 5.17 9.37
CA GLN A 293 -46.08 5.88 8.11
C GLN A 293 -44.92 6.87 8.30
N MET A 294 -44.91 7.65 9.39
CA MET A 294 -43.82 8.58 9.68
C MET A 294 -42.51 7.85 9.94
N ALA A 295 -42.52 6.75 10.72
CA ALA A 295 -41.33 5.95 10.98
C ALA A 295 -40.72 5.35 9.70
N VAL A 296 -41.56 4.79 8.81
CA VAL A 296 -41.11 4.25 7.52
C VAL A 296 -40.63 5.36 6.58
N SER A 297 -41.25 6.54 6.59
CA SER A 297 -40.77 7.69 5.81
C SER A 297 -39.38 8.15 6.27
N HIS A 298 -39.13 8.14 7.57
CA HIS A 298 -37.84 8.53 8.13
C HIS A 298 -36.72 7.52 7.81
N ASP A 299 -36.98 6.21 7.98
CA ASP A 299 -36.04 5.16 7.57
C ASP A 299 -35.76 5.21 6.06
N LEU A 300 -36.78 5.48 5.23
CA LEU A 300 -36.59 5.67 3.78
C LEU A 300 -35.67 6.86 3.46
N GLU A 301 -35.83 8.01 4.13
CA GLU A 301 -34.94 9.17 3.98
C GLU A 301 -33.51 8.88 4.45
N GLU A 302 -33.34 8.15 5.55
CA GLU A 302 -32.04 7.71 6.06
C GLU A 302 -31.34 6.75 5.07
N LYS A 303 -32.06 5.74 4.56
CA LYS A 303 -31.51 4.81 3.55
C LYS A 303 -31.22 5.53 2.23
N GLN A 304 -32.06 6.47 1.80
CA GLN A 304 -31.81 7.27 0.60
C GLN A 304 -30.53 8.11 0.75
N THR A 305 -30.33 8.74 1.92
CA THR A 305 -29.11 9.51 2.23
C THR A 305 -27.88 8.61 2.26
N THR A 306 -27.99 7.43 2.88
CA THR A 306 -26.93 6.42 2.92
C THR A 306 -26.55 5.93 1.52
N CYS A 307 -27.53 5.64 0.66
CA CYS A 307 -27.29 5.26 -0.74
C CYS A 307 -26.60 6.36 -1.55
N GLN A 308 -26.94 7.64 -1.33
CA GLN A 308 -26.26 8.76 -2.00
C GLN A 308 -24.80 8.91 -1.55
N GLN A 309 -24.51 8.70 -0.27
CA GLN A 309 -23.15 8.68 0.25
C GLN A 309 -22.34 7.51 -0.35
N LEU A 310 -22.90 6.30 -0.34
CA LEU A 310 -22.26 5.12 -0.93
C LEU A 310 -22.01 5.29 -2.43
N GLN A 311 -22.97 5.83 -3.20
CA GLN A 311 -22.76 6.14 -4.61
C GLN A 311 -21.62 7.14 -4.81
N THR A 312 -21.57 8.22 -4.01
CA THR A 312 -20.48 9.20 -4.08
C THR A 312 -19.12 8.55 -3.83
N THR A 313 -19.01 7.65 -2.83
CA THR A 313 -17.76 6.92 -2.57
C THR A 313 -17.42 5.92 -3.68
N ALA A 314 -18.41 5.32 -4.36
CA ALA A 314 -18.17 4.45 -5.51
C ALA A 314 -17.61 5.25 -6.70
N ASP A 315 -18.22 6.39 -7.03
CA ASP A 315 -17.76 7.30 -8.09
C ASP A 315 -16.32 7.80 -7.83
N GLU A 316 -16.01 8.13 -6.57
CA GLU A 316 -14.65 8.50 -6.16
C GLU A 316 -13.63 7.37 -6.33
N LEU A 317 -14.00 6.13 -6.00
CA LEU A 317 -13.16 4.95 -6.17
C LEU A 317 -12.95 4.60 -7.65
N GLU A 318 -13.96 4.73 -8.51
CA GLU A 318 -13.81 4.56 -9.96
C GLU A 318 -12.78 5.57 -10.53
N VAL A 319 -12.87 6.83 -10.14
CA VAL A 319 -11.90 7.88 -10.52
C VAL A 319 -10.48 7.56 -10.01
N GLN A 320 -10.33 6.92 -8.86
CA GLN A 320 -9.03 6.46 -8.35
C GLN A 320 -8.49 5.26 -9.16
N ILE A 321 -9.34 4.29 -9.51
CA ILE A 321 -8.98 3.13 -10.33
C ILE A 321 -8.46 3.58 -11.71
N ASP A 322 -9.11 4.56 -12.34
CA ASP A 322 -8.67 5.11 -13.63
C ASP A 322 -7.30 5.79 -13.54
N LYS A 323 -7.08 6.64 -12.52
CA LYS A 323 -5.77 7.28 -12.27
C LYS A 323 -4.65 6.25 -12.07
N LEU A 324 -4.87 5.24 -11.24
CA LEU A 324 -3.90 4.16 -11.02
C LEU A 324 -3.69 3.31 -12.29
N SER A 325 -4.72 3.13 -13.11
CA SER A 325 -4.59 2.45 -14.40
C SER A 325 -3.80 3.26 -15.42
N GLU A 326 -3.87 4.59 -15.39
CA GLU A 326 -3.05 5.50 -16.21
C GLU A 326 -1.59 5.46 -15.77
N GLU A 327 -1.32 5.60 -14.47
CA GLU A 327 0.03 5.54 -13.91
C GLU A 327 0.71 4.20 -14.22
N ARG A 328 0.03 3.08 -13.96
CA ARG A 328 0.51 1.74 -14.32
C ARG A 328 0.86 1.62 -15.81
N HIS A 329 0.09 2.25 -16.69
CA HIS A 329 0.34 2.23 -18.13
C HIS A 329 1.58 3.06 -18.51
N MET A 330 1.78 4.24 -17.90
CA MET A 330 2.99 5.05 -18.09
C MET A 330 4.24 4.33 -17.57
N ASN A 331 4.17 3.76 -16.37
CA ASN A 331 5.26 2.97 -15.78
C ASN A 331 5.65 1.78 -16.68
N LEU A 332 4.66 1.07 -17.24
CA LEU A 332 4.92 0.00 -18.21
C LEU A 332 5.58 0.52 -19.49
N ALA A 333 5.13 1.65 -20.03
CA ALA A 333 5.70 2.24 -21.24
C ALA A 333 7.17 2.68 -21.05
N ASP A 334 7.50 3.27 -19.90
CA ASP A 334 8.86 3.65 -19.53
C ASP A 334 9.77 2.43 -19.28
N ILE A 335 9.28 1.40 -18.59
CA ILE A 335 10.00 0.12 -18.43
C ILE A 335 10.32 -0.49 -19.80
N VAL A 336 9.36 -0.53 -20.73
CA VAL A 336 9.57 -1.04 -22.08
C VAL A 336 10.60 -0.20 -22.85
N ALA A 337 10.56 1.13 -22.74
CA ALA A 337 11.55 2.02 -23.35
C ALA A 337 12.96 1.78 -22.78
N LYS A 338 13.11 1.66 -21.46
CA LYS A 338 14.37 1.34 -20.77
C LYS A 338 14.90 -0.04 -21.15
N GLN A 339 14.03 -1.05 -21.27
CA GLN A 339 14.41 -2.38 -21.77
C GLN A 339 14.89 -2.36 -23.23
N GLN A 340 14.28 -1.53 -24.10
CA GLN A 340 14.75 -1.34 -25.47
C GLN A 340 16.12 -0.63 -25.50
N LYS A 341 16.30 0.45 -24.72
CA LYS A 341 17.58 1.17 -24.56
C LYS A 341 18.69 0.23 -24.07
N LEU A 342 18.40 -0.64 -23.10
CA LEU A 342 19.31 -1.69 -22.63
C LEU A 342 19.69 -2.71 -23.72
N LYS A 343 18.74 -3.15 -24.56
CA LYS A 343 19.02 -4.04 -25.70
C LYS A 343 19.99 -3.38 -26.68
N TYR A 344 19.81 -2.11 -27.02
CA TYR A 344 20.74 -1.38 -27.89
C TYR A 344 22.14 -1.25 -27.27
N TYR A 345 22.25 -0.87 -25.99
CA TYR A 345 23.57 -0.83 -25.32
C TYR A 345 24.24 -2.21 -25.23
N THR A 346 23.46 -3.28 -25.09
CA THR A 346 23.99 -4.66 -25.09
C THR A 346 24.51 -5.06 -26.48
N GLN A 347 23.79 -4.70 -27.55
CA GLN A 347 24.25 -4.88 -28.93
C GLN A 347 25.53 -4.08 -29.20
N LEU A 348 25.61 -2.85 -28.71
CA LEU A 348 26.78 -1.96 -28.85
C LEU A 348 28.00 -2.55 -28.13
N LYS A 349 27.86 -2.97 -26.87
CA LYS A 349 28.91 -3.65 -26.10
C LYS A 349 29.42 -4.91 -26.80
N ASN A 350 28.53 -5.65 -27.47
CA ASN A 350 28.86 -6.89 -28.18
C ASN A 350 29.35 -6.66 -29.63
N GLY A 351 29.53 -5.42 -30.07
CA GLY A 351 29.97 -5.09 -31.44
C GLY A 351 28.95 -5.43 -32.55
N LYS A 352 27.69 -5.71 -32.19
CA LYS A 352 26.61 -6.13 -33.10
C LYS A 352 25.60 -5.02 -33.44
N TYR A 353 25.82 -3.81 -32.94
CA TYR A 353 24.96 -2.67 -33.20
C TYR A 353 25.32 -1.97 -34.52
N THR A 354 24.37 -1.91 -35.45
CA THR A 354 24.51 -1.18 -36.71
C THR A 354 23.82 0.18 -36.56
N PRO A 355 24.55 1.32 -36.64
CA PRO A 355 23.92 2.63 -36.56
C PRO A 355 23.04 2.91 -37.79
N LEU A 356 21.78 3.30 -37.54
CA LEU A 356 20.80 3.60 -38.58
C LEU A 356 21.20 4.84 -39.42
N CYS A 357 21.72 5.86 -38.76
CA CYS A 357 22.26 7.07 -39.37
C CYS A 357 23.79 7.08 -39.23
N LYS A 358 24.50 7.23 -40.35
CA LYS A 358 25.98 7.18 -40.39
C LYS A 358 26.64 8.56 -40.33
N THR A 359 25.88 9.64 -40.56
CA THR A 359 26.34 11.03 -40.49
C THR A 359 25.45 11.84 -39.53
N PRO A 360 25.98 12.90 -38.89
CA PRO A 360 25.19 13.74 -37.98
C PRO A 360 24.03 14.44 -38.71
N GLU A 361 24.21 14.82 -39.97
CA GLU A 361 23.17 15.41 -40.83
C GLU A 361 22.03 14.41 -41.10
N SER A 362 22.36 13.14 -41.38
CA SER A 362 21.36 12.08 -41.54
C SER A 362 20.60 11.82 -40.24
N LEU A 363 21.27 11.93 -39.08
CA LEU A 363 20.63 11.78 -37.78
C LEU A 363 19.69 12.94 -37.48
N ALA A 364 20.10 14.19 -37.73
CA ALA A 364 19.26 15.37 -37.56
C ALA A 364 18.01 15.33 -38.44
N ASN A 365 18.15 14.95 -39.71
CA ASN A 365 17.04 14.80 -40.65
C ASN A 365 16.07 13.70 -40.22
N GLU A 366 16.56 12.57 -39.71
CA GLU A 366 15.69 11.48 -39.24
C GLU A 366 15.00 11.84 -37.92
N LEU A 367 15.68 12.48 -36.97
CA LEU A 367 15.08 13.02 -35.75
C LEU A 367 13.96 14.01 -36.07
N GLN A 368 14.15 14.89 -37.07
CA GLN A 368 13.11 15.83 -37.47
C GLN A 368 11.87 15.12 -38.03
N LYS A 369 12.03 14.14 -38.95
CA LYS A 369 10.90 13.32 -39.43
C LYS A 369 10.15 12.62 -38.31
N GLN A 370 10.85 12.12 -37.28
CA GLN A 370 10.19 11.49 -36.14
C GLN A 370 9.41 12.50 -35.29
N ARG A 371 9.90 13.74 -35.14
CA ARG A 371 9.13 14.84 -34.50
C ARG A 371 7.90 15.22 -35.33
N ASP A 372 8.04 15.43 -36.63
CA ASP A 372 6.94 15.77 -37.53
C ASP A 372 5.85 14.67 -37.52
N ARG A 373 6.29 13.40 -37.47
CA ARG A 373 5.40 12.23 -37.35
C ARG A 373 4.72 12.16 -35.98
N LEU A 374 5.40 12.50 -34.90
CA LEU A 374 4.79 12.57 -33.56
C LEU A 374 3.78 13.71 -33.46
N GLN A 375 4.10 14.89 -34.01
CA GLN A 375 3.21 16.05 -34.03
C GLN A 375 1.94 15.78 -34.86
N SER A 376 2.07 15.17 -36.03
CA SER A 376 0.90 14.75 -36.84
C SER A 376 0.05 13.69 -36.15
N LEU A 377 0.65 12.70 -35.46
CA LEU A 377 -0.10 11.75 -34.63
C LEU A 377 -0.84 12.43 -33.47
N MET A 378 -0.22 13.42 -32.82
CA MET A 378 -0.84 14.19 -31.76
C MET A 378 -2.05 14.99 -32.29
N THR A 379 -1.90 15.69 -33.42
CA THR A 379 -3.02 16.37 -34.10
C THR A 379 -4.16 15.42 -34.48
N ILE A 380 -3.86 14.19 -34.89
CA ILE A 380 -4.89 13.17 -35.19
C ILE A 380 -5.61 12.75 -33.90
N VAL A 381 -4.91 12.54 -32.80
CA VAL A 381 -5.51 12.18 -31.51
C VAL A 381 -6.35 13.32 -30.93
N ASP A 382 -5.87 14.56 -31.01
CA ASP A 382 -6.63 15.75 -30.59
C ASP A 382 -7.91 15.91 -31.41
N ARG A 383 -7.83 15.68 -32.72
CA ARG A 383 -9.00 15.70 -33.61
C ARG A 383 -9.98 14.59 -33.28
N LEU A 384 -9.52 13.36 -33.04
CA LEU A 384 -10.38 12.25 -32.62
C LEU A 384 -11.03 12.49 -31.25
N ASN A 385 -10.32 13.11 -30.31
CA ASN A 385 -10.86 13.52 -29.01
C ASN A 385 -11.96 14.60 -29.16
N GLN A 386 -11.86 15.49 -30.16
CA GLN A 386 -12.89 16.50 -30.46
C GLN A 386 -14.09 15.93 -31.22
N GLU A 387 -13.85 15.10 -32.25
CA GLU A 387 -14.90 14.50 -33.09
C GLU A 387 -15.67 13.39 -32.34
N PHE A 388 -15.04 12.72 -31.36
CA PHE A 388 -15.66 11.64 -30.58
C PHE A 388 -15.41 11.78 -29.06
N PRO A 389 -16.12 12.67 -28.35
CA PRO A 389 -15.96 12.86 -26.89
C PRO A 389 -16.11 11.55 -26.09
N GLN A 390 -17.05 10.68 -26.50
CA GLN A 390 -17.28 9.35 -25.93
C GLN A 390 -16.09 8.38 -26.06
N ALA A 391 -15.14 8.63 -26.96
CA ALA A 391 -13.92 7.84 -27.13
C ALA A 391 -12.74 8.37 -26.30
N GLN A 392 -12.83 9.57 -25.71
CA GLN A 392 -11.73 10.18 -24.94
C GLN A 392 -11.18 9.26 -23.83
N PRO A 393 -11.98 8.54 -23.03
CA PRO A 393 -11.43 7.65 -21.99
C PRO A 393 -10.54 6.53 -22.56
N ALA A 394 -10.90 5.99 -23.73
CA ALA A 394 -10.09 4.98 -24.43
C ALA A 394 -8.82 5.58 -25.05
N LEU A 395 -8.91 6.81 -25.60
CA LEU A 395 -7.80 7.52 -26.23
C LEU A 395 -6.85 8.19 -25.23
N ARG A 396 -7.25 8.38 -23.97
CA ARG A 396 -6.47 9.07 -22.93
C ARG A 396 -5.11 8.43 -22.67
N LYS A 397 -5.04 7.09 -22.65
CA LYS A 397 -3.79 6.33 -22.52
C LYS A 397 -2.81 6.60 -23.67
N ILE A 398 -3.33 6.70 -24.89
CA ILE A 398 -2.55 7.03 -26.10
C ILE A 398 -2.06 8.48 -26.01
N THR A 399 -2.95 9.41 -25.64
CA THR A 399 -2.67 10.84 -25.47
C THR A 399 -1.51 11.07 -24.49
N LEU A 400 -1.56 10.46 -23.31
CA LEU A 400 -0.48 10.50 -22.31
C LEU A 400 0.84 9.93 -22.85
N SER A 401 0.79 8.79 -23.57
CA SER A 401 1.99 8.16 -24.13
C SER A 401 2.67 8.97 -25.24
N LEU A 402 1.89 9.72 -26.02
CA LEU A 402 2.40 10.63 -27.06
C LEU A 402 2.98 11.90 -26.43
N GLY A 403 2.33 12.45 -25.40
CA GLY A 403 2.85 13.59 -24.64
C GLY A 403 4.22 13.30 -24.01
N TYR A 404 4.37 12.15 -23.34
CA TYR A 404 5.65 11.73 -22.74
C TYR A 404 6.76 11.56 -23.79
N ARG A 405 6.44 11.04 -24.97
CA ARG A 405 7.41 10.89 -26.08
C ARG A 405 7.68 12.18 -26.86
N GLY A 406 6.81 13.18 -26.74
CA GLY A 406 6.98 14.50 -27.37
C GLY A 406 7.84 15.47 -26.57
N MET A 407 8.08 15.20 -25.28
CA MET A 407 9.01 15.98 -24.45
C MET A 407 10.45 15.79 -24.94
N PRO A 408 11.20 16.86 -25.26
CA PRO A 408 12.63 16.73 -25.58
C PRO A 408 13.43 16.29 -24.33
N GLU A 409 14.44 15.42 -24.53
CA GLU A 409 15.33 14.90 -23.46
C GLU A 409 16.10 16.01 -22.68
N GLU A 410 16.05 17.28 -23.11
CA GLU A 410 16.66 18.43 -22.43
C GLU A 410 15.90 18.92 -21.19
N ALA A 411 14.67 18.46 -20.94
CA ALA A 411 13.87 18.86 -19.77
C ALA A 411 14.09 18.00 -18.51
N ALA A 412 15.06 17.07 -18.53
CA ALA A 412 15.32 16.10 -17.46
C ALA A 412 16.80 16.03 -17.04
N ALA A 413 17.45 17.20 -16.96
CA ALA A 413 18.81 17.40 -16.46
C ALA A 413 18.81 18.35 -15.25
#